data_AF-A0A3P7WAK5-F1
#
_entry.id   AF-A0A3P7WAK5-F1
#
_cell.length_a   1.000
_cell.length_b   1.000
_cell.length_c   1.000
_cell.angle_alpha   90.00
_cell.angle_beta   90.00
_cell.angle_gamma   90.00
#
_symmetry.space_group_name_H-M   'P 1'
#
loop_
_entity.id
_entity.type
_entity.pdbx_description
1 polymer ?
#
loop_
_entity_poly.entity_id
_entity_poly.type
_entity_poly.pdbx_seq_one_letter_code
_entity_poly.pdbx_strand_id
1 'polypeptide(L)'
;MLRSDRRREINKAIRDESIRLRGKGFRSLIDVRSELKSELIKDQMKMNGVAQWKRFDLLNRFMRGFRPGEMTVITGGTGFGKTTFLCEYALDLLVQGVRTLFCSFEMPDEKILKWMLVQFAALVFFLISFYIYFILDDKIACYR
;
A
#
# COMPACT_ATOMS: atom_id res chain seq x y z
N MET A 1 -26.88 53.57 10.19
CA MET A 1 -25.98 52.82 11.10
C MET A 1 -26.53 51.48 11.59
N LEU A 2 -27.86 51.28 11.76
CA LEU A 2 -28.43 49.99 12.22
C LEU A 2 -28.36 48.77 11.26
N ARG A 3 -27.99 48.97 9.99
CA ARG A 3 -27.87 47.89 8.98
C ARG A 3 -26.49 47.22 8.96
N SER A 4 -25.47 47.85 9.53
CA SER A 4 -24.11 47.30 9.60
C SER A 4 -23.94 46.34 10.78
N ASP A 5 -24.58 46.61 11.92
CA ASP A 5 -24.50 45.74 13.10
C ASP A 5 -25.15 44.37 12.86
N ARG A 6 -26.37 44.35 12.31
CA ARG A 6 -27.04 43.09 11.98
C ARG A 6 -26.27 42.23 10.98
N ARG A 7 -25.53 42.84 10.04
CA ARG A 7 -24.65 42.08 9.13
C ARG A 7 -23.50 41.40 9.86
N ARG A 8 -22.96 42.07 10.89
CA ARG A 8 -21.85 41.53 11.69
C ARG A 8 -22.33 40.38 12.57
N GLU A 9 -23.53 40.48 13.13
CA GLU A 9 -24.18 39.40 13.91
C GLU A 9 -24.50 38.19 13.05
N ILE A 10 -25.08 38.39 11.86
CA ILE A 10 -25.38 37.29 10.92
C ILE A 10 -24.09 36.55 10.53
N ASN A 11 -23.02 37.29 10.20
CA ASN A 11 -21.74 36.68 9.86
C ASN A 11 -21.11 35.93 11.04
N LYS A 12 -21.30 36.42 12.28
CA LYS A 12 -20.85 35.73 13.49
C LYS A 12 -21.63 34.44 13.72
N ALA A 13 -22.96 34.47 13.59
CA ALA A 13 -23.82 33.30 13.72
C ALA A 13 -23.49 32.22 12.68
N ILE A 14 -23.33 32.61 11.41
CA ILE A 14 -22.91 31.68 10.34
C ILE A 14 -21.56 31.04 10.68
N ARG A 15 -20.61 31.82 11.20
CA ARG A 15 -19.29 31.31 11.57
C ARG A 15 -19.36 30.34 12.75
N ASP A 16 -20.10 30.66 13.80
CA ASP A 16 -20.25 29.81 14.97
C ASP A 16 -21.00 28.51 14.63
N GLU A 17 -22.06 28.57 13.80
CA GLU A 17 -22.77 27.39 13.30
C GLU A 17 -21.86 26.53 12.41
N SER A 18 -21.04 27.16 11.56
CA SER A 18 -20.10 26.44 10.69
C SER A 18 -19.04 25.65 11.48
N ILE A 19 -18.61 26.17 12.63
CA ILE A 19 -17.67 25.48 13.52
C ILE A 19 -18.32 24.23 14.14
N ARG A 20 -19.60 24.31 14.51
CA ARG A 20 -20.36 23.16 15.03
C ARG A 20 -20.57 22.08 13.98
N LEU A 21 -20.82 22.47 12.73
CA LEU A 21 -20.96 21.54 11.61
C LEU A 21 -19.64 20.82 11.28
N ARG A 22 -18.49 21.47 11.45
CA ARG A 22 -17.17 20.80 11.33
C ARG A 22 -17.01 19.66 12.33
N GLY A 23 -17.49 19.82 13.57
CA GLY A 23 -17.49 18.76 14.59
C GLY A 23 -18.37 17.55 14.24
N LYS A 24 -19.34 17.72 13.33
CA LYS A 24 -20.18 16.64 12.78
C LYS A 24 -19.63 16.04 11.47
N GLY A 25 -18.40 16.37 11.10
CA GLY A 25 -17.75 15.87 9.87
C GLY A 25 -18.09 16.64 8.60
N PHE A 26 -18.87 17.73 8.68
CA PHE A 26 -19.14 18.60 7.53
C PHE A 26 -17.93 19.49 7.25
N ARG A 27 -17.21 19.21 6.16
CA ARG A 27 -16.07 20.02 5.71
C ARG A 27 -16.55 21.08 4.72
N SER A 28 -16.03 22.31 4.84
CA SER A 28 -16.33 23.35 3.85
C SER A 28 -15.49 23.13 2.59
N LEU A 29 -15.97 23.62 1.44
CA LEU A 29 -15.22 23.54 0.17
C LEU A 29 -13.83 24.18 0.27
N ILE A 30 -13.67 25.18 1.13
CA ILE A 30 -12.39 25.86 1.38
C ILE A 30 -11.42 24.91 2.09
N ASP A 31 -11.91 24.15 3.09
CA ASP A 31 -11.10 23.15 3.79
C ASP A 31 -10.71 22.02 2.82
N VAL A 32 -11.68 21.50 2.06
CA VAL A 32 -11.45 20.46 1.03
C VAL A 32 -10.41 20.92 0.01
N ARG A 33 -10.51 22.16 -0.49
CA ARG A 33 -9.53 22.73 -1.42
C ARG A 33 -8.13 22.81 -0.82
N SER A 34 -8.01 23.20 0.44
CA SER A 34 -6.71 23.30 1.12
C SER A 34 -6.07 21.94 1.34
N GLU A 35 -6.88 20.93 1.68
CA GLU A 35 -6.47 19.53 1.84
C GLU A 35 -6.04 18.94 0.50
N LEU A 36 -6.86 19.06 -0.55
CA LEU A 36 -6.51 18.62 -1.90
C LEU A 36 -5.22 19.27 -2.41
N LYS A 37 -5.04 20.58 -2.17
CA LYS A 37 -3.78 21.25 -2.54
C LYS A 37 -2.59 20.67 -1.78
N SER A 38 -2.77 20.33 -0.50
CA SER A 38 -1.72 19.70 0.30
C SER A 38 -1.43 18.25 -0.13
N GLU A 39 -2.45 17.52 -0.60
CA GLU A 39 -2.30 16.17 -1.16
C GLU A 39 -1.54 16.20 -2.48
N LEU A 40 -1.96 17.07 -3.41
CA LEU A 40 -1.32 17.21 -4.72
C LEU A 40 0.16 17.61 -4.61
N ILE A 41 0.51 18.42 -3.60
CA ILE A 41 1.91 18.82 -3.34
C ILE A 41 2.72 17.68 -2.67
N LYS A 42 2.06 16.80 -1.89
CA LYS A 42 2.70 15.68 -1.15
C LYS A 42 2.59 14.32 -1.85
N ASP A 43 2.12 14.30 -3.10
CA ASP A 43 1.57 13.12 -3.77
C ASP A 43 2.52 11.91 -3.80
N GLN A 44 3.83 12.14 -3.87
CA GLN A 44 4.83 11.08 -3.96
C GLN A 44 4.76 10.07 -2.80
N MET A 45 4.44 10.51 -1.58
CA MET A 45 4.37 9.63 -0.40
C MET A 45 3.00 8.96 -0.24
N LYS A 46 1.92 9.57 -0.74
CA LYS A 46 0.57 8.96 -0.75
C LYS A 46 0.39 7.95 -1.87
N MET A 47 1.08 8.15 -2.99
CA MET A 47 1.03 7.25 -4.15
C MET A 47 1.70 5.90 -3.88
N ASN A 48 2.59 5.84 -2.90
CA ASN A 48 3.32 4.64 -2.54
C ASN A 48 2.58 3.88 -1.43
N GLY A 49 2.50 2.57 -1.60
CA GLY A 49 1.96 1.66 -0.61
C GLY A 49 2.82 1.57 0.66
N VAL A 50 2.28 0.88 1.67
CA VAL A 50 2.88 0.66 3.00
C VAL A 50 4.31 0.13 2.88
N ALA A 51 4.54 -0.73 1.89
CA ALA A 51 5.85 -1.21 1.50
C ALA A 51 5.91 -1.36 -0.01
N GLN A 52 7.08 -1.14 -0.58
CA GLN A 52 7.35 -1.44 -1.98
C GLN A 52 7.63 -2.94 -2.11
N TRP A 53 7.27 -3.50 -3.27
CA TRP A 53 7.57 -4.88 -3.63
C TRP A 53 9.10 -5.02 -3.70
N LYS A 54 9.72 -5.90 -2.91
CA LYS A 54 11.18 -6.18 -3.04
C LYS A 54 11.43 -7.44 -3.86
N ARG A 55 10.53 -8.42 -3.74
CA ARG A 55 10.63 -9.69 -4.48
C ARG A 55 10.12 -9.56 -5.91
N PHE A 56 9.28 -8.56 -6.16
CA PHE A 56 8.74 -8.25 -7.48
C PHE A 56 8.92 -6.77 -7.84
N ASP A 57 10.17 -6.33 -8.01
CA ASP A 57 10.47 -4.91 -8.28
C ASP A 57 9.75 -4.35 -9.52
N LEU A 58 9.48 -5.19 -10.53
CA LEU A 58 8.74 -4.79 -11.72
C LEU A 58 7.31 -4.32 -11.38
N LEU A 59 6.67 -4.95 -10.39
CA LEU A 59 5.31 -4.59 -9.94
C LEU A 59 5.27 -3.20 -9.28
N ASN A 60 6.40 -2.69 -8.77
CA ASN A 60 6.46 -1.31 -8.28
C ASN A 60 6.15 -0.29 -9.37
N ARG A 61 6.45 -0.58 -10.65
CA ARG A 61 6.13 0.35 -11.75
C ARG A 61 4.63 0.55 -11.94
N PHE A 62 3.84 -0.47 -11.62
CA PHE A 62 2.39 -0.49 -11.86
C PHE A 62 1.59 -0.22 -10.58
N MET A 63 1.89 -0.97 -9.52
CA MET A 63 1.10 -0.99 -8.28
C MET A 63 1.66 -0.07 -7.21
N ARG A 64 2.99 0.14 -7.18
CA ARG A 64 3.70 0.90 -6.12
C ARG A 64 3.38 0.44 -4.70
N GLY A 65 2.99 -0.81 -4.50
CA GLY A 65 2.60 -1.39 -3.20
C GLY A 65 1.13 -1.15 -2.82
N PHE A 66 0.66 -1.86 -1.78
CA PHE A 66 -0.71 -1.67 -1.28
C PHE A 66 -0.81 -0.43 -0.39
N ARG A 67 -1.76 0.46 -0.69
CA ARG A 67 -1.91 1.73 0.01
C ARG A 67 -2.79 1.61 1.26
N PRO A 68 -2.48 2.36 2.33
CA PRO A 68 -3.33 2.40 3.52
C PRO A 68 -4.74 2.89 3.19
N GLY A 69 -5.76 2.20 3.68
CA GLY A 69 -7.17 2.59 3.48
C GLY A 69 -7.76 2.18 2.13
N GLU A 70 -7.00 1.52 1.27
CA GLU A 70 -7.49 0.92 0.01
C GLU A 70 -7.77 -0.58 0.17
N MET A 71 -8.70 -1.09 -0.63
CA MET A 71 -9.00 -2.52 -0.74
C MET A 71 -8.55 -3.02 -2.12
N THR A 72 -7.56 -3.91 -2.14
CA THR A 72 -7.07 -4.54 -3.37
C THR A 72 -7.69 -5.92 -3.53
N VAL A 73 -8.32 -6.18 -4.69
CA VAL A 73 -8.95 -7.47 -5.01
C VAL A 73 -8.15 -8.14 -6.13
N ILE A 74 -7.75 -9.40 -5.90
CA ILE A 74 -7.04 -10.21 -6.90
C ILE A 74 -7.98 -11.33 -7.37
N THR A 75 -8.24 -11.38 -8.67
CA THR A 75 -9.15 -12.37 -9.29
C THR A 75 -8.43 -13.17 -10.39
N GLY A 76 -9.02 -14.29 -10.79
CA GLY A 76 -8.45 -15.20 -11.79
C GLY A 76 -8.90 -16.65 -11.58
N GLY A 77 -8.70 -17.52 -12.58
CA GLY A 77 -9.11 -18.93 -12.53
C GLY A 77 -8.37 -19.76 -11.46
N THR A 78 -8.89 -20.95 -11.17
CA THR A 78 -8.23 -21.92 -10.28
C THR A 78 -6.89 -22.34 -10.89
N GLY A 79 -5.84 -22.47 -10.07
CA GLY A 79 -4.50 -22.82 -10.55
C GLY A 79 -3.67 -21.67 -11.15
N PHE A 80 -4.21 -20.44 -11.24
CA PHE A 80 -3.47 -19.27 -11.77
C PHE A 80 -2.44 -18.68 -10.78
N GLY A 81 -2.21 -19.34 -9.65
CA GLY A 81 -1.21 -18.90 -8.67
C GLY A 81 -1.61 -17.73 -7.78
N LYS A 82 -2.91 -17.36 -7.70
CA LYS A 82 -3.39 -16.25 -6.84
C LYS A 82 -2.94 -16.41 -5.38
N THR A 83 -3.19 -17.58 -4.80
CA THR A 83 -2.83 -17.86 -3.41
C THR A 83 -1.32 -17.90 -3.22
N THR A 84 -0.59 -18.45 -4.21
CA THR A 84 0.88 -18.46 -4.25
C THR A 84 1.43 -17.03 -4.22
N PHE A 85 0.88 -16.13 -5.04
CA PHE A 85 1.26 -14.72 -5.12
C PHE A 85 0.95 -13.96 -3.83
N LEU A 86 -0.24 -14.18 -3.24
CA LEU A 86 -0.62 -13.55 -1.98
C LEU A 86 0.25 -14.02 -0.81
N CYS A 87 0.58 -15.31 -0.74
CA CYS A 87 1.48 -15.83 0.29
C CYS A 87 2.88 -15.21 0.16
N GLU A 88 3.37 -15.14 -1.07
CA GLU A 88 4.67 -14.56 -1.41
C GLU A 88 4.77 -13.09 -1.02
N TYR A 89 3.73 -12.31 -1.33
CA TYR A 89 3.69 -10.91 -0.94
C TYR A 89 3.52 -10.71 0.56
N ALA A 90 2.73 -11.55 1.25
CA ALA A 90 2.61 -11.49 2.70
C ALA A 90 3.97 -11.74 3.39
N LEU A 91 4.78 -12.66 2.86
CA LEU A 91 6.15 -12.88 3.32
C LEU A 91 7.06 -11.67 3.04
N ASP A 92 6.94 -11.05 1.86
CA ASP A 92 7.72 -9.85 1.53
C ASP A 92 7.44 -8.71 2.54
N LEU A 93 6.15 -8.46 2.84
CA LEU A 93 5.75 -7.49 3.85
C LEU A 93 6.29 -7.83 5.25
N LEU A 94 6.21 -9.10 5.66
CA LEU A 94 6.71 -9.56 6.94
C LEU A 94 8.23 -9.35 7.08
N VAL A 95 9.01 -9.69 6.04
CA VAL A 95 10.47 -9.50 6.00
C VAL A 95 10.84 -8.01 6.05
N GLN A 96 10.00 -7.15 5.49
CA GLN A 96 10.16 -5.70 5.56
C GLN A 96 9.75 -5.09 6.92
N GLY A 97 9.29 -5.92 7.86
CA GLY A 97 8.86 -5.48 9.20
C GLY A 97 7.46 -4.87 9.23
N VAL A 98 6.67 -5.05 8.16
CA VAL A 98 5.26 -4.63 8.14
C VAL A 98 4.42 -5.66 8.89
N ARG A 99 3.54 -5.18 9.78
CA ARG A 99 2.60 -6.04 10.49
C ARG A 99 1.54 -6.54 9.50
N THR A 100 1.56 -7.83 9.20
CA THR A 100 0.68 -8.45 8.22
C THR A 100 -0.19 -9.51 8.87
N LEU A 101 -1.50 -9.40 8.72
CA LEU A 101 -2.45 -10.46 9.05
C LEU A 101 -2.78 -11.23 7.76
N PHE A 102 -2.60 -12.54 7.78
CA PHE A 102 -2.98 -13.42 6.67
C PHE A 102 -4.10 -14.34 7.13
N CYS A 103 -5.21 -14.36 6.39
CA CYS A 103 -6.35 -15.23 6.65
C CYS A 103 -6.68 -16.00 5.39
N SER A 104 -6.83 -17.32 5.52
CA SER A 104 -7.30 -18.17 4.44
C SER A 104 -8.57 -18.89 4.83
N PHE A 105 -9.52 -18.89 3.90
CA PHE A 105 -10.79 -19.60 4.04
C PHE A 105 -10.91 -20.80 3.09
N GLU A 106 -9.96 -20.97 2.16
CA GLU A 106 -9.98 -22.07 1.19
C GLU A 106 -9.06 -23.23 1.62
N MET A 107 -7.90 -22.91 2.20
CA MET A 107 -6.94 -23.89 2.69
C MET A 107 -6.76 -23.77 4.21
N PRO A 108 -6.52 -24.89 4.92
CA PRO A 108 -6.25 -24.88 6.36
C PRO A 108 -4.91 -24.22 6.66
N ASP A 109 -4.82 -23.59 7.84
CA ASP A 109 -3.69 -22.76 8.26
C ASP A 109 -2.35 -23.52 8.21
N GLU A 110 -2.32 -24.78 8.64
CA GLU A 110 -1.10 -25.60 8.61
C GLU A 110 -0.53 -25.76 7.20
N LYS A 111 -1.41 -25.92 6.20
CA LYS A 111 -1.00 -26.14 4.81
C LYS A 111 -0.41 -24.87 4.22
N ILE A 112 -1.01 -23.72 4.53
CA ILE A 112 -0.51 -22.42 4.09
C ILE A 112 0.79 -22.08 4.77
N LEU A 113 0.92 -22.33 6.08
CA LEU A 113 2.17 -22.04 6.77
C LEU A 113 3.33 -22.88 6.21
N LYS A 114 3.10 -24.18 5.97
CA LYS A 114 4.07 -25.04 5.28
C LYS A 114 4.41 -24.50 3.89
N TRP A 115 3.42 -24.04 3.14
CA TRP A 115 3.63 -23.48 1.81
C TRP A 115 4.45 -22.18 1.85
N MET A 116 4.13 -21.27 2.77
CA MET A 116 4.87 -20.03 3.01
C MET A 116 6.32 -20.32 3.43
N LEU A 117 6.56 -21.32 4.29
CA LEU A 117 7.91 -21.73 4.68
C LEU A 117 8.71 -22.27 3.48
N VAL A 118 8.07 -23.09 2.64
CA VAL A 118 8.69 -23.59 1.40
C VAL A 118 9.00 -22.43 0.45
N GLN A 119 8.08 -21.49 0.24
CA GLN A 119 8.33 -20.31 -0.59
C GLN A 119 9.50 -19.48 -0.03
N PHE A 120 9.52 -19.25 1.29
CA PHE A 120 10.60 -18.53 1.94
C PHE A 120 11.96 -19.20 1.73
N ALA A 121 12.06 -20.51 1.96
CA ALA A 121 13.29 -21.28 1.82
C ALA A 121 13.72 -21.48 0.35
N ALA A 122 12.78 -21.78 -0.54
CA ALA A 122 13.01 -21.92 -1.97
C ALA A 122 13.56 -20.61 -2.56
N LEU A 123 13.18 -19.45 -2.03
CA LEU A 123 13.76 -18.18 -2.43
C LEU A 123 15.19 -17.96 -1.94
N VAL A 124 15.57 -18.45 -0.77
CA VAL A 124 16.99 -18.47 -0.36
C VAL A 124 17.80 -19.32 -1.36
N PHE A 125 17.25 -20.45 -1.79
CA PHE A 125 17.86 -21.31 -2.80
C PHE A 125 17.88 -20.69 -4.19
N PHE A 126 16.80 -20.02 -4.61
CA PHE A 126 16.70 -19.38 -5.93
C PHE A 126 17.61 -18.16 -6.01
N LEU A 127 17.78 -17.38 -4.93
CA LEU A 127 18.77 -16.30 -4.87
C LEU A 127 20.19 -16.82 -5.05
N ILE A 128 20.55 -17.96 -4.46
CA ILE A 128 21.86 -18.60 -4.66
C ILE A 128 21.99 -19.12 -6.10
N SER A 129 20.94 -19.76 -6.63
CA SER A 129 20.96 -20.29 -8.00
C SER A 129 20.98 -19.19 -9.07
N PHE A 130 20.30 -18.06 -8.84
CA PHE A 130 20.35 -16.87 -9.71
C PHE A 130 21.68 -16.14 -9.57
N TYR A 131 22.30 -16.09 -8.39
CA TYR A 131 23.66 -15.53 -8.25
C TYR A 131 24.70 -16.40 -8.96
N ILE A 132 24.54 -17.73 -8.91
CA ILE A 132 25.38 -18.68 -9.65
C ILE A 132 25.13 -18.56 -11.16
N TYR A 133 23.88 -18.50 -11.62
CA TYR A 133 23.54 -18.30 -13.04
C TYR A 133 23.98 -16.93 -13.56
N PHE A 134 23.80 -15.86 -12.77
CA PHE A 134 24.27 -14.52 -13.12
C PHE A 134 25.81 -14.45 -13.15
N ILE A 135 26.52 -15.15 -12.25
CA ILE A 135 27.98 -15.31 -12.31
C ILE A 135 28.40 -16.15 -13.52
N LEU A 136 27.63 -17.18 -13.89
CA LEU A 136 27.91 -18.05 -15.05
C LEU A 136 27.62 -17.35 -16.40
N ASP A 137 26.60 -16.49 -16.48
CA ASP A 137 26.27 -15.71 -17.68
C ASP A 137 27.20 -14.49 -17.87
N ASP A 138 27.69 -13.85 -16.80
CA ASP A 138 28.53 -12.64 -16.91
C ASP A 138 30.05 -12.87 -16.89
N LYS A 139 30.58 -14.07 -16.57
CA LYS A 139 32.03 -14.35 -16.68
C LYS A 139 32.39 -15.81 -17.02
N ILE A 140 32.31 -16.11 -18.31
CA ILE A 140 33.47 -16.71 -19.01
C ILE A 140 34.36 -15.54 -19.45
N ALA A 141 35.09 -14.96 -18.50
CA ALA A 141 36.19 -14.04 -18.78
C ALA A 141 37.17 -14.01 -17.60
N CYS A 142 38.38 -14.53 -17.86
CA CYS A 142 39.60 -14.57 -17.03
C CYS A 142 39.66 -15.62 -15.91
N TYR A 143 40.38 -16.73 -16.15
CA TYR A 143 41.82 -16.96 -15.84
C TYR A 143 42.05 -17.06 -14.32
N ARG A 144 42.44 -18.19 -13.73
CA ARG A 144 43.51 -19.15 -14.07
C ARG A 144 43.26 -20.47 -13.33
#